data_AF-A0A535FND4-F1
#
_entry.id   AF-A0A535FND4-F1
#
_cell.length_a   1.000
_cell.length_b   1.000
_cell.length_c   1.000
_cell.angle_alpha   90.00
_cell.angle_beta   90.00
_cell.angle_gamma   90.00
#
_symmetry.space_group_name_H-M   'P 1'
#
loop_
_entity.id
_entity.type
_entity.pdbx_description
1 polymer ?
#
loop_
_entity_poly.entity_id
_entity_poly.type
_entity_poly.pdbx_seq_one_letter_code
_entity_poly.pdbx_strand_id
1 'polypeptide(L)'
;MSHPSRKLWVLFAALAIALALPALAAAPAEGNGINEGTDCWQTQPGTQATLFLPLDACGPGSKPEHVTVALKGVPLSVADAKACGCQVDTKITYLDPHGNVLAEKTVHAVKQITTETTKVDTCVRRTKNAKFHGKGVAEKVDIQLVQLSLQSEKPLTCTYKAGPPKTFTICVTESGPQDTGTMTFTPTTLGRLAKGNAKLEQLHITYDVTFMAAGGSCAELPKGALFTLKNQKLTLKNGRRPGTFEQVSP
;
A
#
# COMPACT_ATOMS: atom_id res chain seq x y z
N MET A 1 15.39 -76.32 41.66
CA MET A 1 14.25 -75.95 40.78
C MET A 1 14.58 -74.59 40.17
N SER A 2 15.47 -74.48 39.17
CA SER A 2 15.32 -74.74 37.71
C SER A 2 14.33 -73.80 36.98
N HIS A 3 14.92 -72.87 36.22
CA HIS A 3 14.45 -71.98 35.11
C HIS A 3 13.26 -72.48 34.25
N PRO A 4 12.59 -71.66 33.37
CA PRO A 4 13.13 -70.50 32.62
C PRO A 4 12.18 -69.30 32.30
N SER A 5 12.72 -68.14 31.93
CA SER A 5 12.65 -67.48 30.60
C SER A 5 11.27 -67.31 29.96
N ARG A 6 10.91 -66.05 29.63
CA ARG A 6 10.82 -65.62 28.23
C ARG A 6 10.87 -64.10 28.09
N LYS A 7 11.86 -63.67 27.32
CA LYS A 7 11.99 -62.36 26.66
C LYS A 7 10.77 -62.10 25.78
N LEU A 8 10.27 -60.87 25.75
CA LEU A 8 9.72 -60.31 24.53
C LEU A 8 10.23 -58.88 24.36
N TRP A 9 11.13 -58.75 23.38
CA TRP A 9 11.48 -57.51 22.73
C TRP A 9 10.25 -56.93 22.03
N VAL A 10 9.99 -55.64 22.21
CA VAL A 10 9.35 -54.82 21.17
C VAL A 10 10.18 -53.57 21.01
N LEU A 11 10.53 -53.33 19.75
CA LEU A 11 11.44 -52.32 19.27
C LEU A 11 10.92 -50.89 19.44
N PHE A 12 11.89 -50.00 19.72
CA PHE A 12 12.08 -48.67 19.16
C PHE A 12 10.92 -48.03 18.37
N ALA A 13 10.38 -46.97 18.96
CA ALA A 13 10.12 -45.72 18.23
C ALA A 13 10.46 -44.56 19.19
N ALA A 14 11.73 -44.14 19.18
CA ALA A 14 12.12 -42.87 19.75
C ALA A 14 11.49 -41.78 18.89
N LEU A 15 10.31 -41.31 19.27
CA LEU A 15 9.70 -40.13 18.70
C LEU A 15 10.48 -38.92 19.22
N ALA A 16 11.55 -38.58 18.52
CA ALA A 16 12.21 -37.29 18.67
C ALA A 16 11.23 -36.23 18.15
N ILE A 17 10.41 -35.69 19.05
CA ILE A 17 9.71 -34.43 18.81
C ILE A 17 10.80 -33.36 18.79
N ALA A 18 11.36 -33.14 17.60
CA ALA A 18 12.05 -31.91 17.29
C ALA A 18 11.01 -30.80 17.40
N LEU A 19 10.92 -30.18 18.58
CA LEU A 19 10.36 -28.84 18.70
C LEU A 19 11.22 -27.95 17.81
N ALA A 20 10.77 -27.76 16.57
CA ALA A 20 11.14 -26.62 15.77
C ALA A 20 10.68 -25.40 16.56
N LEU A 21 11.58 -24.87 17.40
CA LEU A 21 11.52 -23.49 17.81
C LEU A 21 11.28 -22.69 16.52
N PRO A 22 10.23 -21.85 16.44
CA PRO A 22 10.23 -20.83 15.41
C PRO A 22 11.53 -20.07 15.65
N ALA A 23 12.45 -20.14 14.69
CA ALA A 23 13.57 -19.25 14.65
C ALA A 23 12.94 -17.86 14.68
N LEU A 24 12.94 -17.22 15.86
CA LEU A 24 12.90 -15.76 15.92
C LEU A 24 14.06 -15.37 15.03
N ALA A 25 13.74 -14.94 13.80
CA ALA A 25 14.70 -14.29 12.94
C ALA A 25 15.40 -13.27 13.82
N ALA A 26 16.69 -13.50 14.06
CA ALA A 26 17.49 -12.58 14.85
C ALA A 26 17.24 -11.20 14.25
N ALA A 27 16.67 -10.30 15.05
CA ALA A 27 16.53 -8.91 14.64
C ALA A 27 17.94 -8.49 14.19
N PRO A 28 18.12 -8.09 12.91
CA PRO A 28 19.43 -7.72 12.43
C PRO A 28 19.99 -6.67 13.39
N ALA A 29 21.24 -6.88 13.83
CA ALA A 29 21.94 -5.93 14.69
C ALA A 29 21.69 -4.52 14.17
N GLU A 30 21.26 -3.59 15.03
CA GLU A 30 20.95 -2.20 14.71
C GLU A 30 22.11 -1.60 13.90
N GLY A 31 21.98 -1.71 12.59
CA GLY A 31 23.07 -1.55 11.65
C GLY A 31 23.01 -0.16 11.06
N ASN A 32 24.17 0.38 10.70
CA ASN A 32 24.32 1.60 9.92
C ASN A 32 23.72 1.40 8.50
N GLY A 33 22.42 1.18 8.38
CA GLY A 33 21.78 0.83 7.12
C GLY A 33 20.26 0.71 7.21
N ILE A 34 19.66 0.42 6.08
CA ILE A 34 18.25 0.18 5.89
C ILE A 34 18.09 -1.18 5.22
N ASN A 35 17.25 -2.04 5.78
CA ASN A 35 17.00 -3.35 5.20
C ASN A 35 16.08 -3.22 3.98
N GLU A 36 16.05 -4.23 3.12
CA GLU A 36 14.93 -4.46 2.23
C GLU A 36 13.62 -4.48 3.02
N GLY A 37 12.52 -4.09 2.39
CA GLY A 37 11.24 -3.92 3.07
C GLY A 37 10.31 -3.03 2.28
N THR A 38 9.20 -2.65 2.89
CA THR A 38 8.18 -1.80 2.26
C THR A 38 8.05 -0.48 2.99
N ASP A 39 8.09 0.61 2.23
CA ASP A 39 7.74 1.94 2.66
C ASP A 39 6.28 2.22 2.28
N CYS A 40 5.50 2.74 3.22
CA CYS A 40 4.06 2.96 3.08
C CYS A 40 3.75 4.46 3.04
N TRP A 41 2.98 4.86 2.03
CA TRP A 41 2.78 6.25 1.68
C TRP A 41 1.30 6.61 1.61
N GLN A 42 1.03 7.88 1.90
CA GLN A 42 -0.25 8.51 1.70
C GLN A 42 -0.09 9.68 0.73
N THR A 43 -0.86 9.64 -0.34
CA THR A 43 -0.95 10.66 -1.37
C THR A 43 -1.82 11.80 -0.86
N GLN A 44 -1.20 12.98 -0.73
CA GLN A 44 -1.93 14.18 -0.33
C GLN A 44 -2.90 14.63 -1.43
N PRO A 45 -4.06 15.19 -1.05
CA PRO A 45 -4.92 15.92 -1.96
C PRO A 45 -4.15 16.93 -2.83
N GLY A 46 -4.51 17.02 -4.11
CA GLY A 46 -3.99 17.95 -5.10
C GLY A 46 -2.94 17.36 -6.02
N THR A 47 -2.73 16.04 -5.99
CA THR A 47 -1.73 15.35 -6.81
C THR A 47 -2.10 15.35 -8.27
N GLN A 48 -1.41 16.18 -9.06
CA GLN A 48 -1.71 16.32 -10.48
C GLN A 48 -1.10 15.17 -11.29
N ALA A 49 -1.92 14.54 -12.12
CA ALA A 49 -1.47 13.62 -13.16
C ALA A 49 -2.03 14.06 -14.51
N THR A 50 -1.19 14.05 -15.54
CA THR A 50 -1.65 14.25 -16.92
C THR A 50 -1.92 12.89 -17.55
N LEU A 51 -3.15 12.68 -17.98
CA LEU A 51 -3.64 11.47 -18.62
C LEU A 51 -3.77 11.73 -20.12
N PHE A 52 -3.41 10.74 -20.93
CA PHE A 52 -3.73 10.77 -22.36
C PHE A 52 -5.03 10.00 -22.58
N LEU A 53 -6.08 10.73 -22.93
CA LEU A 53 -7.35 10.13 -23.30
C LEU A 53 -7.29 9.70 -24.77
N PRO A 54 -7.52 8.41 -25.10
CA PRO A 54 -7.55 7.99 -26.48
C PRO A 54 -8.76 8.59 -27.22
N LEU A 55 -8.75 8.43 -28.55
CA LEU A 55 -9.91 8.76 -29.38
C LEU A 55 -11.18 8.11 -28.80
N ASP A 56 -12.27 8.86 -28.83
CA ASP A 56 -13.59 8.43 -28.35
C ASP A 56 -13.70 8.09 -26.86
N ALA A 57 -12.68 8.36 -26.02
CA ALA A 57 -12.77 8.18 -24.56
C ALA A 57 -13.87 9.06 -23.93
N CYS A 58 -14.05 10.26 -24.49
CA CYS A 58 -15.15 11.17 -24.18
C CYS A 58 -16.28 11.03 -25.22
N GLY A 59 -16.46 9.84 -25.80
CA GLY A 59 -17.50 9.43 -26.75
C GLY A 59 -17.23 9.68 -28.23
N PRO A 60 -18.11 9.17 -29.12
CA PRO A 60 -17.89 9.19 -30.56
C PRO A 60 -17.57 10.59 -31.10
N GLY A 61 -16.44 10.69 -31.79
CA GLY A 61 -15.92 11.91 -32.38
C GLY A 61 -15.08 12.78 -31.42
N SER A 62 -14.84 12.36 -30.17
CA SER A 62 -13.94 13.07 -29.27
C SER A 62 -12.49 12.84 -29.70
N LYS A 63 -11.71 13.92 -29.86
CA LYS A 63 -10.29 13.84 -30.23
C LYS A 63 -9.45 13.36 -29.03
N PRO A 64 -8.28 12.76 -29.27
CA PRO A 64 -7.33 12.49 -28.20
C PRO A 64 -6.94 13.79 -27.51
N GLU A 65 -6.90 13.77 -26.18
CA GLU A 65 -6.62 14.96 -25.38
C GLU A 65 -5.75 14.61 -24.18
N HIS A 66 -4.85 15.52 -23.84
CA HIS A 66 -4.12 15.48 -22.58
C HIS A 66 -4.93 16.20 -21.51
N VAL A 67 -5.31 15.48 -20.46
CA VAL A 67 -6.08 16.06 -19.37
C VAL A 67 -5.33 15.97 -18.07
N THR A 68 -5.22 17.09 -17.36
CA THR A 68 -4.64 17.13 -16.02
C THR A 68 -5.74 16.94 -14.98
N VAL A 69 -5.61 15.89 -14.16
CA VAL A 69 -6.56 15.55 -13.10
C VAL A 69 -5.87 15.71 -11.76
N ALA A 70 -6.53 16.37 -10.81
CA ALA A 70 -6.13 16.37 -9.41
C ALA A 70 -6.59 15.06 -8.76
N LEU A 71 -5.64 14.33 -8.17
CA LEU A 71 -5.82 13.05 -7.51
C LEU A 71 -5.62 13.19 -6.00
N LYS A 72 -6.25 12.27 -5.27
CA LYS A 72 -6.05 12.03 -3.85
C LYS A 72 -5.86 10.52 -3.61
N GLY A 73 -5.21 10.19 -2.51
CA GLY A 73 -5.14 8.82 -2.03
C GLY A 73 -6.50 8.24 -1.68
N VAL A 74 -6.73 6.98 -2.05
CA VAL A 74 -7.81 6.16 -1.50
C VAL A 74 -7.15 5.08 -0.65
N PRO A 75 -7.46 5.00 0.66
CA PRO A 75 -6.87 3.98 1.50
C PRO A 75 -7.05 2.59 0.91
N LEU A 76 -5.97 1.82 0.91
CA LEU A 76 -5.97 0.41 0.56
C LEU A 76 -6.92 -0.35 1.49
N SER A 77 -7.35 -1.53 1.05
CA SER A 77 -8.02 -2.45 1.98
C SER A 77 -7.06 -2.84 3.10
N VAL A 78 -7.59 -3.21 4.26
CA VAL A 78 -6.77 -3.72 5.39
C VAL A 78 -5.97 -4.95 4.96
N ALA A 79 -6.53 -5.81 4.10
CA ALA A 79 -5.85 -6.97 3.57
C ALA A 79 -4.65 -6.58 2.71
N ASP A 80 -4.82 -5.63 1.79
CA ASP A 80 -3.75 -5.17 0.89
C ASP A 80 -2.65 -4.43 1.67
N ALA A 81 -3.03 -3.57 2.62
CA ALA A 81 -2.07 -2.90 3.49
C ALA A 81 -1.25 -3.91 4.31
N LYS A 82 -1.88 -4.94 4.88
CA LYS A 82 -1.18 -6.04 5.57
C LYS A 82 -0.28 -6.83 4.63
N ALA A 83 -0.73 -7.11 3.40
CA ALA A 83 0.08 -7.80 2.40
C ALA A 83 1.33 -7.00 2.00
N CYS A 84 1.25 -5.66 2.01
CA CYS A 84 2.40 -4.79 1.85
C CYS A 84 3.36 -4.79 3.06
N GLY A 85 2.95 -5.31 4.22
CA GLY A 85 3.67 -5.09 5.48
C GLY A 85 3.45 -3.70 6.08
N CYS A 86 2.42 -2.97 5.63
CA CYS A 86 2.10 -1.66 6.16
C CYS A 86 1.36 -1.74 7.49
N GLN A 87 1.62 -0.76 8.35
CA GLN A 87 0.88 -0.60 9.60
C GLN A 87 -0.60 -0.37 9.33
N VAL A 88 -1.44 -1.07 10.08
CA VAL A 88 -2.89 -0.84 10.14
C VAL A 88 -3.24 -0.26 11.51
N ASP A 89 -4.16 0.68 11.54
CA ASP A 89 -4.67 1.30 12.74
C ASP A 89 -5.84 0.49 13.29
N THR A 90 -5.75 0.05 14.54
CA THR A 90 -6.83 -0.66 15.23
C THR A 90 -7.59 0.29 16.14
N LYS A 91 -8.92 0.36 15.99
CA LYS A 91 -9.82 1.05 16.93
C LYS A 91 -10.65 0.01 17.67
N ILE A 92 -10.58 0.03 18.99
CA ILE A 92 -11.41 -0.82 19.85
C ILE A 92 -12.65 -0.02 20.26
N THR A 93 -13.83 -0.61 20.10
CA THR A 93 -15.10 -0.11 20.63
C THR A 93 -15.76 -1.19 21.48
N TYR A 94 -16.54 -0.77 22.47
CA TYR A 94 -17.29 -1.68 23.34
C TYR A 94 -18.77 -1.46 23.09
N LEU A 95 -19.51 -2.53 22.79
CA LEU A 95 -20.96 -2.50 22.66
C LEU A 95 -21.63 -3.09 23.88
N ASP A 96 -22.68 -2.43 24.37
CA ASP A 96 -23.59 -3.02 25.35
C ASP A 96 -24.47 -4.12 24.70
N PRO A 97 -25.26 -4.88 25.48
CA PRO A 97 -26.16 -5.90 24.94
C PRO A 97 -27.24 -5.36 23.98
N HIS A 98 -27.49 -4.05 23.98
CA HIS A 98 -28.44 -3.38 23.10
C HIS A 98 -27.78 -2.81 21.83
N GLY A 99 -26.45 -2.96 21.67
CA GLY A 99 -25.70 -2.47 20.52
C GLY A 99 -25.21 -1.02 20.63
N ASN A 100 -25.33 -0.37 21.79
CA ASN A 100 -24.86 1.00 21.99
C ASN A 100 -23.34 1.04 22.20
N VAL A 101 -22.65 2.00 21.59
CA VAL A 101 -21.20 2.22 21.81
C VAL A 101 -20.99 2.87 23.18
N LEU A 102 -20.21 2.21 24.03
CA LEU A 102 -19.88 2.67 25.37
C LEU A 102 -18.44 3.20 25.43
N ALA A 103 -18.21 4.18 26.32
CA ALA A 103 -16.87 4.56 26.73
C ALA A 103 -16.26 3.46 27.64
N GLU A 104 -14.93 3.36 27.66
CA GLU A 104 -14.12 2.29 28.30
C GLU A 104 -14.41 1.97 29.79
N LYS A 105 -15.29 2.70 30.48
CA LYS A 105 -15.49 2.63 31.93
C LYS A 105 -16.94 2.42 32.35
N THR A 106 -17.65 1.48 31.73
CA THR A 106 -19.01 1.11 32.14
C THR A 106 -19.05 -0.30 32.72
N VAL A 107 -19.82 -0.49 33.79
CA VAL A 107 -19.87 -1.73 34.60
C VAL A 107 -20.82 -2.78 33.99
N HIS A 108 -21.06 -2.72 32.69
CA HIS A 108 -21.95 -3.65 31.99
C HIS A 108 -21.16 -4.79 31.33
N ALA A 109 -21.81 -5.93 31.11
CA ALA A 109 -21.27 -6.94 30.21
C ALA A 109 -21.21 -6.33 28.79
N VAL A 110 -20.01 -6.20 28.24
CA VAL A 110 -19.79 -5.58 26.93
C VAL A 110 -19.19 -6.56 25.93
N LYS A 111 -19.50 -6.36 24.65
CA LYS A 111 -18.84 -7.00 23.52
C LYS A 111 -17.77 -6.06 22.97
N GLN A 112 -16.50 -6.48 23.04
CA GLN A 112 -15.40 -5.76 22.38
C GLN A 112 -15.47 -5.97 20.87
N ILE A 113 -15.36 -4.89 20.10
CA ILE A 113 -15.25 -4.89 18.65
C ILE A 113 -13.96 -4.19 18.28
N THR A 114 -13.15 -4.82 17.44
CA THR A 114 -11.93 -4.22 16.89
C THR A 114 -12.17 -3.92 15.43
N THR A 115 -12.06 -2.64 15.06
CA THR A 115 -12.11 -2.18 13.66
C THR A 115 -10.70 -1.84 13.22
N GLU A 116 -10.26 -2.43 12.11
CA GLU A 116 -8.98 -2.09 11.48
C GLU A 116 -9.20 -1.08 10.36
N THR A 117 -8.32 -0.09 10.28
CA THR A 117 -8.32 0.95 9.25
C THR A 117 -6.90 1.20 8.77
N THR A 118 -6.76 1.87 7.64
CA THR A 118 -5.46 2.34 7.14
C THR A 118 -5.66 3.67 6.44
N LYS A 119 -4.57 4.43 6.31
CA LYS A 119 -4.49 5.64 5.48
C LYS A 119 -3.52 5.47 4.31
N VAL A 120 -2.89 4.31 4.20
CA VAL A 120 -1.92 4.00 3.16
C VAL A 120 -2.68 3.80 1.86
N ASP A 121 -2.27 4.49 0.81
CA ASP A 121 -2.78 4.32 -0.56
C ASP A 121 -1.71 3.82 -1.53
N THR A 122 -0.45 3.85 -1.11
CA THR A 122 0.70 3.50 -1.95
C THR A 122 1.71 2.70 -1.14
N CYS A 123 2.13 1.54 -1.66
CA CYS A 123 3.20 0.72 -1.11
C CYS A 123 4.39 0.67 -2.08
N VAL A 124 5.58 0.92 -1.57
CA VAL A 124 6.83 0.88 -2.34
C VAL A 124 7.80 -0.06 -1.66
N ARG A 125 8.30 -1.08 -2.38
CA ARG A 125 9.26 -2.04 -1.85
C ARG A 125 10.69 -1.65 -2.20
N ARG A 126 11.57 -1.62 -1.20
CA ARG A 126 13.03 -1.60 -1.35
C ARG A 126 13.49 -2.99 -1.78
N THR A 127 14.26 -3.05 -2.86
CA THR A 127 14.66 -4.32 -3.49
C THR A 127 15.88 -4.97 -2.86
N LYS A 128 16.62 -4.24 -2.00
CA LYS A 128 17.80 -4.72 -1.29
C LYS A 128 18.10 -3.87 -0.06
N ASN A 129 18.89 -4.43 0.85
CA ASN A 129 19.51 -3.69 1.95
C ASN A 129 20.46 -2.61 1.40
N ALA A 130 20.55 -1.47 2.08
CA ALA A 130 21.54 -0.44 1.84
C ALA A 130 22.25 -0.05 3.15
N LYS A 131 23.52 0.35 3.05
CA LYS A 131 24.32 0.80 4.18
C LYS A 131 24.48 2.31 4.13
N PHE A 132 24.33 2.97 5.28
CA PHE A 132 24.61 4.39 5.44
C PHE A 132 26.11 4.59 5.70
N HIS A 133 26.76 5.45 4.90
CA HIS A 133 28.18 5.75 5.07
C HIS A 133 28.47 6.91 6.03
N GLY A 134 27.44 7.47 6.65
CA GLY A 134 27.58 8.54 7.64
C GLY A 134 26.31 9.37 7.79
N LYS A 135 26.26 10.18 8.85
CA LYS A 135 25.19 11.16 9.05
C LYS A 135 25.23 12.21 7.92
N GLY A 136 24.08 12.52 7.34
CA GLY A 136 23.96 13.50 6.26
C GLY A 136 24.46 13.02 4.90
N VAL A 137 25.02 11.81 4.81
CA VAL A 137 25.43 11.21 3.54
C VAL A 137 24.20 10.59 2.88
N ALA A 138 23.88 11.06 1.68
CA ALA A 138 22.74 10.58 0.92
C ALA A 138 23.04 9.20 0.33
N GLU A 139 22.17 8.22 0.58
CA GLU A 139 22.23 6.88 0.01
C GLU A 139 21.07 6.64 -0.95
N LYS A 140 21.35 5.99 -2.07
CA LYS A 140 20.32 5.61 -3.05
C LYS A 140 19.92 4.16 -2.87
N VAL A 141 18.62 3.92 -2.87
CA VAL A 141 18.01 2.60 -2.74
C VAL A 141 17.09 2.36 -3.93
N ASP A 142 17.25 1.19 -4.53
CA ASP A 142 16.43 0.72 -5.63
C ASP A 142 15.07 0.25 -5.08
N ILE A 143 13.99 0.76 -5.67
CA ILE A 143 12.63 0.55 -5.20
C ILE A 143 11.68 0.13 -6.33
N GLN A 144 10.55 -0.47 -5.98
CA GLN A 144 9.48 -0.84 -6.92
C GLN A 144 8.12 -0.54 -6.32
N LEU A 145 7.16 -0.12 -7.15
CA LEU A 145 5.77 -0.03 -6.73
C LEU A 145 5.21 -1.43 -6.45
N VAL A 146 4.42 -1.58 -5.39
CA VAL A 146 3.75 -2.85 -5.04
C VAL A 146 2.24 -2.69 -5.06
N GLN A 147 1.73 -1.58 -4.54
CA GLN A 147 0.31 -1.25 -4.52
C GLN A 147 0.12 0.25 -4.72
N LEU A 148 -0.96 0.62 -5.39
CA LEU A 148 -1.36 2.00 -5.64
C LEU A 148 -2.88 2.06 -5.75
N SER A 149 -3.49 3.04 -5.07
CA SER A 149 -4.93 3.33 -5.18
C SER A 149 -5.18 4.82 -5.07
N LEU A 150 -5.41 5.50 -6.20
CA LEU A 150 -5.72 6.92 -6.23
C LEU A 150 -7.08 7.17 -6.87
N GLN A 151 -7.68 8.31 -6.53
CA GLN A 151 -8.94 8.77 -7.09
C GLN A 151 -8.87 10.24 -7.49
N SER A 152 -9.57 10.64 -8.54
CA SER A 152 -9.82 12.05 -8.84
C SER A 152 -10.54 12.76 -7.70
N GLU A 153 -10.05 13.92 -7.30
CA GLU A 153 -10.72 14.76 -6.30
C GLU A 153 -12.06 15.30 -6.78
N LYS A 154 -12.08 15.68 -8.06
CA LYS A 154 -13.26 16.16 -8.76
C LYS A 154 -13.51 15.25 -9.95
N PRO A 155 -14.77 14.91 -10.25
CA PRO A 155 -15.08 14.18 -11.46
C PRO A 155 -14.52 14.90 -12.70
N LEU A 156 -13.94 14.14 -13.61
CA LEU A 156 -13.54 14.61 -14.92
C LEU A 156 -14.78 14.84 -15.79
N THR A 157 -14.97 16.06 -16.28
CA THR A 157 -16.04 16.38 -17.23
C THR A 157 -15.54 16.23 -18.66
N CYS A 158 -16.09 15.26 -19.38
CA CYS A 158 -15.92 15.08 -20.82
C CYS A 158 -17.07 15.74 -21.58
N THR A 159 -16.75 16.57 -22.58
CA THR A 159 -17.74 17.12 -23.52
C THR A 159 -17.76 16.30 -24.81
N TYR A 160 -18.96 16.01 -25.31
CA TYR A 160 -19.19 15.20 -26.49
C TYR A 160 -19.54 16.14 -27.64
N LYS A 161 -19.11 15.85 -28.88
CA LYS A 161 -19.45 16.70 -30.05
C LYS A 161 -20.98 16.82 -30.24
N ALA A 162 -21.71 15.77 -29.88
CA ALA A 162 -23.17 15.74 -29.84
C ALA A 162 -23.64 15.06 -28.56
N GLY A 163 -24.19 15.83 -27.61
CA GLY A 163 -24.77 15.30 -26.38
C GLY A 163 -24.41 16.11 -25.13
N PRO A 164 -25.06 15.84 -24.00
CA PRO A 164 -24.72 16.45 -22.74
C PRO A 164 -23.32 16.01 -22.28
N PRO A 165 -22.57 16.85 -21.53
CA PRO A 165 -21.33 16.44 -20.90
C PRO A 165 -21.53 15.22 -19.99
N LYS A 166 -20.55 14.33 -19.93
CA LYS A 166 -20.51 13.24 -18.95
C LYS A 166 -19.40 13.47 -17.95
N THR A 167 -19.64 13.05 -16.72
CA THR A 167 -18.69 13.20 -15.63
C THR A 167 -18.24 11.84 -15.14
N PHE A 168 -16.94 11.72 -14.88
CA PHE A 168 -16.31 10.46 -14.50
C PHE A 168 -15.51 10.62 -13.21
N THR A 169 -15.68 9.70 -12.26
CA THR A 169 -14.65 9.51 -11.23
C THR A 169 -13.51 8.71 -11.86
N ILE A 170 -12.28 9.20 -11.72
CA ILE A 170 -11.09 8.52 -12.23
C ILE A 170 -10.42 7.76 -11.10
N CYS A 171 -10.11 6.49 -11.33
CA CYS A 171 -9.38 5.63 -10.43
C CYS A 171 -8.06 5.21 -11.06
N VAL A 172 -6.98 5.26 -10.28
CA VAL A 172 -5.64 4.85 -10.69
C VAL A 172 -5.20 3.72 -9.79
N THR A 173 -4.92 2.56 -10.37
CA THR A 173 -4.41 1.39 -9.66
C THR A 173 -3.13 0.90 -10.28
N GLU A 174 -2.26 0.26 -9.51
CA GLU A 174 -1.07 -0.40 -10.09
C GLU A 174 -1.50 -1.43 -11.14
N SER A 175 -0.65 -1.65 -12.15
CA SER A 175 -0.88 -2.70 -13.14
C SER A 175 0.42 -3.19 -13.74
N GLY A 176 0.51 -4.49 -14.00
CA GLY A 176 1.60 -5.08 -14.76
C GLY A 176 2.97 -4.97 -14.08
N PRO A 177 4.05 -5.36 -14.79
CA PRO A 177 5.40 -5.26 -14.26
C PRO A 177 5.78 -3.81 -13.92
N GLN A 178 6.38 -3.62 -12.75
CA GLN A 178 6.85 -2.32 -12.27
C GLN A 178 8.35 -2.18 -12.51
N ASP A 179 8.75 -1.05 -13.08
CA ASP A 179 10.14 -0.71 -13.27
C ASP A 179 10.81 -0.40 -11.91
N THR A 180 12.11 -0.61 -11.84
CA THR A 180 12.90 -0.21 -10.67
C THR A 180 13.11 1.30 -10.69
N GLY A 181 12.63 1.98 -9.66
CA GLY A 181 12.91 3.39 -9.37
C GLY A 181 14.02 3.56 -8.35
N THR A 182 14.27 4.82 -7.97
CA THR A 182 15.28 5.17 -6.97
C THR A 182 14.71 6.09 -5.90
N MET A 183 14.99 5.76 -4.64
CA MET A 183 14.73 6.58 -3.47
C MET A 183 16.04 6.97 -2.81
N THR A 184 16.21 8.24 -2.47
CA THR A 184 17.37 8.75 -1.74
C THR A 184 17.02 8.88 -0.26
N PHE A 185 17.84 8.31 0.61
CA PHE A 185 17.76 8.47 2.05
C PHE A 185 18.91 9.34 2.55
N THR A 186 18.60 10.37 3.35
CA THR A 186 19.61 11.20 3.99
C THR A 186 19.43 11.13 5.51
N PRO A 187 20.11 10.19 6.20
CA PRO A 187 19.93 10.00 7.63
C PRO A 187 20.43 11.21 8.43
N THR A 188 19.55 11.80 9.22
CA THR A 188 19.89 12.86 10.19
C THR A 188 20.47 12.31 11.49
N THR A 189 20.21 11.02 11.77
CA THR A 189 20.76 10.24 12.88
C THR A 189 21.12 8.84 12.39
N LEU A 190 22.30 8.34 12.75
CA LEU A 190 22.69 6.96 12.45
C LEU A 190 21.89 5.99 13.34
N GLY A 191 21.45 4.86 12.78
CA GLY A 191 20.68 3.84 13.50
C GLY A 191 19.16 4.08 13.60
N ARG A 192 18.64 5.24 13.18
CA ARG A 192 17.19 5.48 13.14
C ARG A 192 16.79 6.35 11.96
N LEU A 193 15.98 5.79 11.06
CA LEU A 193 15.33 6.55 10.00
C LEU A 193 14.12 7.30 10.60
N ALA A 194 14.24 8.61 10.71
CA ALA A 194 13.10 9.46 10.99
C ALA A 194 12.25 9.68 9.73
N LYS A 195 10.93 9.80 9.93
CA LYS A 195 9.97 10.24 8.91
C LYS A 195 10.49 11.53 8.24
N GLY A 196 10.50 11.58 6.91
CA GLY A 196 10.94 12.76 6.14
C GLY A 196 12.41 12.75 5.69
N ASN A 197 13.19 11.72 6.03
CA ASN A 197 14.57 11.55 5.52
C ASN A 197 14.64 10.84 4.16
N ALA A 198 13.50 10.43 3.60
CA ALA A 198 13.41 9.76 2.31
C ALA A 198 12.87 10.71 1.23
N LYS A 199 13.55 10.75 0.08
CA LYS A 199 13.14 11.48 -1.11
C LYS A 199 12.99 10.50 -2.25
N LEU A 200 11.75 10.33 -2.73
CA LEU A 200 11.49 9.64 -3.98
C LEU A 200 12.02 10.50 -5.15
N GLU A 201 13.12 10.08 -5.77
CA GLU A 201 13.72 10.82 -6.89
C GLU A 201 12.88 10.60 -8.14
N GLN A 202 12.70 9.33 -8.49
CA GLN A 202 12.00 8.92 -9.68
C GLN A 202 11.52 7.48 -9.53
N LEU A 203 10.23 7.25 -9.74
CA LEU A 203 9.65 5.92 -9.85
C LEU A 203 8.80 5.87 -11.12
N HIS A 204 9.25 5.07 -12.09
CA HIS A 204 8.44 4.75 -13.25
C HIS A 204 7.43 3.68 -12.85
N ILE A 205 6.16 3.98 -13.05
CA ILE A 205 5.07 3.08 -12.70
C ILE A 205 4.28 2.72 -13.94
N THR A 206 3.86 1.46 -14.00
CA THR A 206 2.84 0.99 -14.92
C THR A 206 1.53 0.94 -14.14
N TYR A 207 0.47 1.55 -14.67
CA TYR A 207 -0.81 1.67 -13.96
C TYR A 207 -2.01 1.58 -14.90
N ASP A 208 -3.15 1.22 -14.33
CA ASP A 208 -4.43 1.25 -15.02
C ASP A 208 -5.21 2.49 -14.60
N VAL A 209 -5.93 3.08 -15.56
CA VAL A 209 -6.87 4.18 -15.30
C VAL A 209 -8.28 3.68 -15.55
N THR A 210 -9.07 3.57 -14.50
CA THR A 210 -10.47 3.16 -14.61
C THR A 210 -11.40 4.35 -14.46
N PHE A 211 -12.34 4.47 -15.38
CA PHE A 211 -13.35 5.52 -15.41
C PHE A 211 -14.64 4.96 -14.84
N MET A 212 -15.14 5.57 -13.77
CA MET A 212 -16.39 5.22 -13.13
C MET A 212 -17.43 6.31 -13.35
N ALA A 213 -18.71 5.98 -13.24
CA ALA A 213 -19.76 7.00 -13.18
C ALA A 213 -19.50 7.98 -12.02
N ALA A 214 -19.90 9.24 -12.19
CA ALA A 214 -19.74 10.24 -11.14
C ALA A 214 -20.40 9.79 -9.83
N GLY A 215 -19.66 9.92 -8.74
CA GLY A 215 -20.07 9.44 -7.41
C GLY A 215 -19.62 8.02 -7.08
N GLY A 216 -19.06 7.28 -8.04
CA GLY A 216 -18.39 6.00 -7.78
C GLY A 216 -17.14 6.16 -6.90
N SER A 217 -16.72 5.08 -6.26
CA SER A 217 -15.55 5.00 -5.37
C SER A 217 -14.53 3.99 -5.87
N CYS A 218 -13.25 4.35 -5.86
CA CYS A 218 -12.18 3.42 -6.26
C CYS A 218 -12.02 2.23 -5.30
N ALA A 219 -12.53 2.34 -4.07
CA ALA A 219 -12.56 1.23 -3.12
C ALA A 219 -13.53 0.10 -3.55
N GLU A 220 -14.42 0.36 -4.51
CA GLU A 220 -15.40 -0.61 -5.00
C GLU A 220 -14.98 -1.29 -6.31
N LEU A 221 -13.80 -0.97 -6.86
CA LEU A 221 -13.33 -1.58 -8.10
C LEU A 221 -13.28 -3.12 -8.00
N PRO A 222 -13.61 -3.84 -9.09
CA PRO A 222 -13.95 -3.33 -10.43
C PRO A 222 -15.43 -2.95 -10.62
N LYS A 223 -16.27 -3.00 -9.57
CA LYS A 223 -17.70 -2.73 -9.68
C LYS A 223 -17.94 -1.29 -10.12
N GLY A 224 -18.78 -1.09 -11.14
CA GLY A 224 -19.12 0.26 -11.64
C GLY A 224 -18.09 0.89 -12.59
N ALA A 225 -17.06 0.13 -12.99
CA ALA A 225 -16.16 0.54 -14.07
C ALA A 225 -16.91 0.65 -15.40
N LEU A 226 -16.74 1.78 -16.10
CA LEU A 226 -17.29 2.03 -17.43
C LEU A 226 -16.28 1.64 -18.51
N PHE A 227 -15.03 2.04 -18.34
CA PHE A 227 -13.90 1.59 -19.17
C PHE A 227 -12.57 1.76 -18.42
N THR A 228 -11.54 1.06 -18.89
CA THR A 228 -10.20 1.13 -18.31
C THR A 228 -9.15 1.32 -19.40
N LEU A 229 -8.27 2.29 -19.21
CA LEU A 229 -7.03 2.42 -19.98
C LEU A 229 -5.97 1.57 -19.29
N LYS A 230 -5.48 0.55 -19.98
CA LYS A 230 -4.54 -0.43 -19.41
C LYS A 230 -3.09 0.01 -19.60
N ASN A 231 -2.21 -0.38 -18.68
CA ASN A 231 -0.75 -0.28 -18.81
C ASN A 231 -0.24 1.13 -19.17
N GLN A 232 -0.85 2.15 -18.60
CA GLN A 232 -0.38 3.52 -18.70
C GLN A 232 0.97 3.66 -17.97
N LYS A 233 1.80 4.62 -18.40
CA LYS A 233 3.11 4.86 -17.79
C LYS A 233 3.21 6.26 -17.21
N LEU A 234 3.60 6.36 -15.95
CA LEU A 234 3.77 7.64 -15.23
C LEU A 234 5.09 7.62 -14.49
N THR A 235 5.65 8.80 -14.28
CA THR A 235 6.84 8.99 -13.46
C THR A 235 6.46 9.74 -12.20
N LEU A 236 6.50 9.07 -11.06
CA LEU A 236 6.28 9.69 -9.75
C LEU A 236 7.58 10.33 -9.24
N LYS A 237 7.48 11.54 -8.69
CA LYS A 237 8.60 12.29 -8.08
C LYS A 237 8.12 12.98 -6.80
N ASN A 238 8.97 13.08 -5.78
CA ASN A 238 8.67 13.85 -4.58
C ASN A 238 8.91 15.37 -4.80
N GLY A 239 8.15 16.22 -4.12
CA GLY A 239 8.25 17.68 -4.15
C GLY A 239 7.68 18.33 -2.87
N ARG A 240 7.68 19.67 -2.77
CA ARG A 240 7.03 20.44 -1.68
C ARG A 240 5.80 21.24 -2.14
N ARG A 241 5.34 20.99 -3.36
CA ARG A 241 4.18 21.68 -3.96
C ARG A 241 2.93 20.80 -3.81
N PRO A 242 1.71 21.34 -3.93
CA PRO A 242 0.51 20.52 -4.03
C PRO A 242 0.73 19.36 -5.02
N GLY A 243 0.54 18.14 -4.54
CA GLY A 243 0.71 16.93 -5.33
C GLY A 243 1.90 16.03 -5.00
N THR A 244 2.16 15.86 -3.71
CA THR A 244 3.36 15.16 -3.22
C THR A 244 2.99 14.03 -2.30
N PHE A 245 3.71 12.90 -2.44
CA PHE A 245 3.56 11.72 -1.61
C PHE A 245 4.16 11.97 -0.23
N GLU A 246 3.39 11.75 0.83
CA GLU A 246 3.91 11.77 2.20
C GLU A 246 4.17 10.35 2.69
N GLN A 247 5.40 10.07 3.11
CA GLN A 247 5.73 8.78 3.72
C GLN A 247 5.02 8.70 5.07
N VAL A 248 4.15 7.72 5.26
CA VAL A 248 3.46 7.49 6.54
C VAL A 248 4.29 6.56 7.44
N SER A 249 4.93 5.55 6.85
CA SER A 249 5.87 4.65 7.53
C SER A 249 7.05 4.28 6.61
N PRO A 250 8.29 4.23 7.12
CA PRO A 250 9.41 3.56 6.46
C PRO A 250 9.40 2.04 6.64
#